data_AF-A0A3D3FSR5-F1
#
_entry.id   AF-A0A3D3FSR5-F1
#
_cell.length_a   1.000
_cell.length_b   1.000
_cell.length_c   1.000
_cell.angle_alpha   90.00
_cell.angle_beta   90.00
_cell.angle_gamma   90.00
#
_symmetry.space_group_name_H-M   'P 1'
#
loop_
_entity.id
_entity.type
_entity.pdbx_description
1 polymer ?
#
loop_
_entity_poly.entity_id
_entity_poly.type
_entity_poly.pdbx_seq_one_letter_code
_entity_poly.pdbx_strand_id
1 'polypeptide(L)'
;MMTGLPETAARLQTTLNKENGAASPAGRKAAIALGRFYLTETAQREAGLPLLEEVIALRAQDPASAAEALLLKGDYYAAVGVWDKAAVVFLDAANAAADGKSDLVPESLFKTAQARLRSGNASAAAEAAALLAKNYPQSTWTSQAKRLLEGNR
;
A
#
# COMPACT_ATOMS: atom_id res chain seq x y z
N MET A 1 -12.61 24.42 1.79
CA MET A 1 -12.25 24.86 0.43
C MET A 1 -11.03 24.06 -0.01
N MET A 2 -11.18 23.11 -0.95
CA MET A 2 -10.07 22.34 -1.53
C MET A 2 -10.00 22.66 -3.03
N THR A 3 -9.54 23.86 -3.37
CA THR A 3 -9.59 24.42 -4.73
C THR A 3 -8.38 24.09 -5.62
N GLY A 4 -7.56 23.07 -5.29
CA GLY A 4 -6.38 22.68 -6.09
C GLY A 4 -6.23 21.17 -6.38
N LEU A 5 -7.19 20.36 -5.94
CA LEU A 5 -7.21 18.91 -6.15
C LEU A 5 -7.36 18.50 -7.63
N PRO A 6 -8.32 19.05 -8.41
CA PRO A 6 -8.49 18.65 -9.81
C PRO A 6 -7.33 19.10 -10.71
N GLU A 7 -6.68 20.23 -10.41
CA GLU A 7 -5.53 20.72 -11.18
C GLU A 7 -4.31 19.81 -11.03
N THR A 8 -4.09 19.28 -9.83
CA THR A 8 -3.02 18.33 -9.55
C THR A 8 -3.23 17.03 -10.31
N ALA A 9 -4.46 16.48 -10.28
CA ALA A 9 -4.80 15.26 -11.02
C ALA A 9 -4.63 15.44 -12.53
N ALA A 10 -5.07 16.56 -13.10
CA ALA A 10 -4.91 16.86 -14.52
C ALA A 10 -3.43 16.95 -14.95
N ARG A 11 -2.57 17.54 -14.12
CA ARG A 11 -1.12 17.57 -14.35
C ARG A 11 -0.51 16.18 -14.31
N LEU A 12 -0.88 15.36 -13.32
CA LEU A 12 -0.40 13.99 -13.20
C LEU A 12 -0.81 13.13 -14.41
N GLN A 13 -2.07 13.25 -14.85
CA GLN A 13 -2.55 12.57 -16.05
C GLN A 13 -1.79 13.00 -17.31
N THR A 14 -1.49 14.29 -17.43
CA THR A 14 -0.69 14.81 -18.56
C THR A 14 0.71 14.21 -18.57
N THR A 15 1.35 14.11 -17.40
CA THR A 15 2.67 13.47 -17.27
C THR A 15 2.60 12.00 -17.64
N LEU A 16 1.61 11.26 -17.13
CA LEU A 16 1.36 9.86 -17.48
C LEU A 16 1.27 9.65 -19.00
N ASN A 17 0.51 10.51 -19.68
CA ASN A 17 0.35 10.44 -21.13
C ASN A 17 1.67 10.73 -21.88
N LYS A 18 2.46 11.70 -21.40
CA LYS A 18 3.77 12.04 -22.00
C LYS A 18 4.80 10.93 -21.81
N GLU A 19 4.76 10.26 -20.67
CA GLU A 19 5.71 9.21 -20.27
C GLU A 19 5.31 7.81 -20.76
N ASN A 20 4.25 7.71 -21.58
CA ASN A 20 3.71 6.46 -22.09
C ASN A 20 3.30 5.49 -20.96
N GLY A 21 2.55 6.01 -19.98
CA GLY A 21 2.04 5.25 -18.84
C GLY A 21 3.06 5.08 -17.73
N ALA A 22 3.04 3.92 -17.06
CA ALA A 22 3.98 3.57 -16.00
C ALA A 22 5.37 3.11 -16.51
N ALA A 23 5.64 3.17 -17.83
CA ALA A 23 6.87 2.62 -18.41
C ALA A 23 8.15 3.33 -17.90
N SER A 24 8.10 4.65 -17.69
CA SER A 24 9.24 5.42 -17.18
C SER A 24 9.20 5.58 -15.64
N PRO A 25 10.35 5.86 -14.98
CA PRO A 25 10.35 6.18 -13.55
C PRO A 25 9.48 7.38 -13.18
N ALA A 26 9.38 8.38 -14.06
CA ALA A 26 8.52 9.55 -13.86
C ALA A 26 7.04 9.17 -14.03
N GLY A 27 6.73 8.33 -15.02
CA GLY A 27 5.40 7.77 -15.25
C GLY A 27 4.90 6.94 -14.07
N ARG A 28 5.74 6.06 -13.49
CA ARG A 28 5.38 5.29 -12.28
C ARG A 28 5.03 6.18 -11.10
N LYS A 29 5.86 7.20 -10.83
CA LYS A 29 5.60 8.16 -9.76
C LYS A 29 4.28 8.92 -9.99
N ALA A 30 4.01 9.32 -11.23
CA ALA A 30 2.76 9.98 -11.58
C ALA A 30 1.55 9.04 -11.40
N ALA A 31 1.67 7.77 -11.80
CA ALA A 31 0.64 6.74 -11.61
C ALA A 31 0.34 6.47 -10.13
N ILE A 32 1.37 6.31 -9.29
CA ILE A 32 1.21 6.14 -7.84
C ILE A 32 0.52 7.37 -7.23
N ALA A 33 0.98 8.58 -7.56
CA ALA A 33 0.43 9.81 -7.03
C ALA A 33 -1.04 10.00 -7.44
N LEU A 34 -1.37 9.69 -8.70
CA LEU A 34 -2.73 9.78 -9.21
C LEU A 34 -3.63 8.68 -8.63
N GLY A 35 -3.11 7.46 -8.46
CA GLY A 35 -3.80 6.38 -7.75
C GLY A 35 -4.14 6.79 -6.32
N ARG A 36 -3.17 7.31 -5.56
CA ARG A 36 -3.37 7.84 -4.20
C ARG A 36 -4.41 8.96 -4.16
N PHE A 37 -4.38 9.86 -5.14
CA PHE A 37 -5.37 10.92 -5.29
C PHE A 37 -6.79 10.33 -5.41
N TYR A 38 -7.00 9.42 -6.36
CA TYR A 38 -8.30 8.78 -6.54
C TYR A 38 -8.72 8.01 -5.29
N LEU A 39 -7.80 7.33 -4.60
CA LEU A 39 -8.14 6.59 -3.37
C LEU A 39 -8.67 7.47 -2.23
N THR A 40 -8.21 8.71 -2.18
CA THR A 40 -8.65 9.72 -1.21
C THR A 40 -10.04 10.26 -1.56
N GLU A 41 -10.35 10.38 -2.85
CA GLU A 41 -11.65 10.81 -3.37
C GLU A 41 -12.65 9.64 -3.37
N THR A 42 -13.53 9.58 -2.38
CA THR A 42 -14.43 8.43 -2.17
C THR A 42 -15.28 8.09 -3.40
N ALA A 43 -15.69 9.09 -4.19
CA ALA A 43 -16.49 8.89 -5.39
C ALA A 43 -15.71 8.26 -6.57
N GLN A 44 -14.38 8.36 -6.59
CA GLN A 44 -13.53 7.91 -7.70
C GLN A 44 -12.48 6.89 -7.26
N ARG A 45 -12.60 6.37 -6.04
CA ARG A 45 -11.63 5.48 -5.41
C ARG A 45 -11.23 4.29 -6.28
N GLU A 46 -12.18 3.69 -6.99
CA GLU A 46 -11.91 2.55 -7.88
C GLU A 46 -11.08 2.92 -9.11
N ALA A 47 -11.15 4.16 -9.59
CA ALA A 47 -10.41 4.63 -10.76
C ALA A 47 -8.89 4.65 -10.54
N GLY A 48 -8.44 4.68 -9.28
CA GLY A 48 -7.02 4.59 -8.94
C GLY A 48 -6.42 3.20 -9.12
N LEU A 49 -7.22 2.14 -9.05
CA LEU A 49 -6.73 0.76 -9.12
C LEU A 49 -5.99 0.40 -10.41
N PRO A 50 -6.52 0.67 -11.63
CA PRO A 50 -5.81 0.30 -12.85
C PRO A 50 -4.43 0.96 -12.95
N LEU A 51 -4.30 2.22 -12.48
CA LEU A 51 -3.02 2.92 -12.44
C LEU A 51 -2.01 2.25 -11.50
N LEU A 52 -2.47 1.76 -10.35
CA LEU A 52 -1.61 1.01 -9.42
C LEU A 52 -1.23 -0.34 -10.01
N GLU A 53 -2.15 -1.05 -10.67
CA GLU A 53 -1.87 -2.34 -11.33
C GLU A 53 -0.79 -2.21 -12.41
N GLU A 54 -0.79 -1.13 -13.20
CA GLU A 54 0.25 -0.86 -14.19
C GLU A 54 1.64 -0.76 -13.54
N VAL A 55 1.74 -0.11 -12.38
CA VAL A 55 3.01 0.00 -11.65
C VAL A 55 3.42 -1.34 -11.05
N ILE A 56 2.46 -2.09 -10.50
CA ILE A 56 2.69 -3.41 -9.91
C ILE A 56 3.19 -4.41 -10.95
N ALA A 57 2.67 -4.35 -12.18
CA ALA A 57 3.13 -5.18 -13.29
C ALA A 57 4.62 -4.98 -13.62
N LEU A 58 5.19 -3.84 -13.24
CA LEU A 58 6.60 -3.49 -13.44
C LEU A 58 7.49 -3.81 -12.23
N ARG A 59 7.00 -4.61 -11.26
CA ARG A 59 7.74 -5.01 -10.05
C ARG A 59 9.14 -5.55 -10.33
N ALA A 60 9.33 -6.30 -11.41
CA ALA A 60 10.64 -6.85 -11.78
C ALA A 60 11.67 -5.76 -12.14
N GLN A 61 11.20 -4.58 -12.59
CA GLN A 61 12.05 -3.45 -12.98
C GLN A 61 12.21 -2.44 -11.84
N ASP A 62 11.15 -2.24 -11.04
CA ASP A 62 11.13 -1.26 -9.96
C ASP A 62 10.32 -1.79 -8.76
N PRO A 63 10.95 -2.65 -7.93
CA PRO A 63 10.26 -3.28 -6.79
C PRO A 63 9.83 -2.26 -5.73
N ALA A 64 10.55 -1.14 -5.60
CA ALA A 64 10.21 -0.08 -4.66
C ALA A 64 8.89 0.62 -5.06
N SER A 65 8.75 1.03 -6.31
CA SER A 65 7.51 1.63 -6.81
C SER A 65 6.34 0.64 -6.74
N ALA A 66 6.59 -0.64 -7.06
CA ALA A 66 5.56 -1.67 -6.95
C ALA A 66 5.11 -1.91 -5.50
N ALA A 67 6.03 -1.86 -4.52
CA ALA A 67 5.68 -1.98 -3.11
C ALA A 67 4.77 -0.84 -2.63
N GLU A 68 5.06 0.40 -3.05
CA GLU A 68 4.21 1.55 -2.73
C GLU A 68 2.81 1.41 -3.38
N ALA A 69 2.75 0.98 -4.63
CA ALA A 69 1.49 0.74 -5.32
C ALA A 69 0.66 -0.39 -4.66
N LEU A 70 1.31 -1.47 -4.23
CA LEU A 70 0.68 -2.55 -3.46
C LEU A 70 0.15 -2.03 -2.12
N LEU A 71 0.91 -1.22 -1.39
CA LEU A 71 0.45 -0.63 -0.13
C LEU A 71 -0.85 0.17 -0.34
N LEU A 72 -0.90 1.02 -1.36
CA LEU A 72 -2.08 1.80 -1.71
C LEU A 72 -3.26 0.92 -2.11
N LYS A 73 -3.03 -0.14 -2.89
CA LYS A 73 -4.06 -1.13 -3.24
C LYS A 73 -4.58 -1.89 -2.01
N GLY A 74 -3.72 -2.16 -1.03
CA GLY A 74 -4.11 -2.75 0.25
C GLY A 74 -5.00 -1.79 1.04
N ASP A 75 -4.63 -0.51 1.08
CA ASP A 75 -5.42 0.54 1.73
C ASP A 75 -6.80 0.70 1.08
N TYR A 76 -6.88 0.58 -0.24
CA TYR A 76 -8.16 0.50 -0.95
C TYR A 76 -9.05 -0.62 -0.40
N TYR A 77 -8.54 -1.86 -0.39
CA TYR A 77 -9.33 -3.01 0.05
C TYR A 77 -9.73 -2.91 1.51
N ALA A 78 -8.85 -2.40 2.37
CA ALA A 78 -9.15 -2.12 3.76
C ALA A 78 -10.29 -1.08 3.89
N ALA A 79 -10.24 -0.02 3.09
CA ALA A 79 -11.23 1.06 3.14
C ALA A 79 -12.61 0.63 2.64
N VAL A 80 -12.70 -0.37 1.76
CA VAL A 80 -13.98 -0.98 1.33
C VAL A 80 -14.37 -2.22 2.16
N GLY A 81 -13.65 -2.50 3.25
CA GLY A 81 -13.98 -3.56 4.21
C GLY A 81 -13.62 -4.98 3.76
N VAL A 82 -12.85 -5.14 2.68
CA VAL A 82 -12.44 -6.44 2.17
C VAL A 82 -11.09 -6.84 2.80
N TRP A 83 -11.13 -7.12 4.10
CA TRP A 83 -9.95 -7.29 4.94
C TRP A 83 -9.03 -8.45 4.53
N ASP A 84 -9.57 -9.58 4.07
CA ASP A 84 -8.74 -10.71 3.61
C ASP A 84 -7.92 -10.37 2.37
N LYS A 85 -8.50 -9.65 1.41
CA LYS A 85 -7.76 -9.17 0.23
C LYS A 85 -6.72 -8.12 0.63
N ALA A 86 -7.08 -7.19 1.52
CA ALA A 86 -6.16 -6.19 2.03
C ALA A 86 -4.93 -6.84 2.66
N ALA A 87 -5.14 -7.86 3.51
CA ALA A 87 -4.05 -8.58 4.17
C ALA A 87 -3.07 -9.23 3.18
N VAL A 88 -3.58 -9.88 2.12
CA VAL A 88 -2.73 -10.49 1.09
C VAL A 88 -1.92 -9.41 0.35
N VAL A 89 -2.57 -8.32 -0.03
CA VAL A 89 -1.92 -7.25 -0.79
C VAL A 89 -0.86 -6.51 0.04
N PHE A 90 -1.12 -6.28 1.34
CA PHE A 90 -0.10 -5.70 2.23
C PHE A 90 1.09 -6.64 2.42
N LEU A 91 0.87 -7.96 2.49
CA LEU A 91 1.97 -8.90 2.57
C LEU A 91 2.81 -8.89 1.29
N ASP A 92 2.16 -8.79 0.13
CA ASP A 92 2.86 -8.62 -1.15
C ASP A 92 3.67 -7.31 -1.20
N ALA A 93 3.15 -6.22 -0.63
CA ALA A 93 3.89 -4.96 -0.48
C ALA A 93 5.16 -5.14 0.36
N ALA A 94 5.05 -5.83 1.49
CA ALA A 94 6.20 -6.16 2.34
C ALA A 94 7.25 -6.98 1.58
N ASN A 95 6.81 -7.98 0.81
CA ASN A 95 7.68 -8.84 0.01
C ASN A 95 8.35 -8.08 -1.15
N ALA A 96 7.64 -7.14 -1.79
CA ALA A 96 8.21 -6.29 -2.85
C ALA A 96 9.23 -5.29 -2.30
N ALA A 97 9.03 -4.82 -1.07
CA ALA A 97 9.95 -3.89 -0.41
C ALA A 97 11.15 -4.57 0.27
N ALA A 98 11.19 -5.92 0.33
CA ALA A 98 12.18 -6.68 1.12
C ALA A 98 13.64 -6.48 0.66
N ASP A 99 13.87 -6.22 -0.63
CA ASP A 99 15.21 -6.01 -1.20
C ASP A 99 15.78 -4.61 -0.89
N GLY A 100 14.94 -3.66 -0.47
CA GLY A 100 15.34 -2.32 -0.11
C GLY A 100 15.33 -2.15 1.41
N LYS A 101 16.24 -1.31 1.95
CA LYS A 101 16.13 -0.74 3.31
C LYS A 101 14.94 0.22 3.37
N SER A 102 13.76 -0.27 3.03
CA SER A 102 12.54 0.47 2.86
C SER A 102 11.77 0.44 4.18
N ASP A 103 11.48 1.62 4.71
CA ASP A 103 10.60 1.78 5.87
C ASP A 103 9.17 1.27 5.61
N LEU A 104 8.85 0.90 4.36
CA LEU A 104 7.57 0.29 3.96
C LEU A 104 7.41 -1.14 4.45
N VAL A 105 8.48 -1.93 4.62
CA VAL A 105 8.34 -3.33 5.08
C VAL A 105 7.67 -3.40 6.45
N PRO A 106 8.14 -2.69 7.50
CA PRO A 106 7.52 -2.78 8.80
C PRO A 106 6.07 -2.24 8.82
N GLU A 107 5.79 -1.18 8.04
CA GLU A 107 4.42 -0.68 7.88
C GLU A 107 3.50 -1.72 7.24
N SER A 108 3.95 -2.34 6.14
CA SER A 108 3.20 -3.33 5.38
C SER A 108 2.89 -4.57 6.23
N LEU A 109 3.85 -5.04 7.02
CA LEU A 109 3.64 -6.15 7.96
C LEU A 109 2.65 -5.80 9.07
N PHE A 110 2.71 -4.57 9.61
CA PHE A 110 1.73 -4.12 10.58
C PHE A 110 0.33 -4.04 9.98
N LYS A 111 0.17 -3.45 8.79
CA LYS A 111 -1.11 -3.40 8.07
C LYS A 111 -1.63 -4.79 7.71
N THR A 112 -0.74 -5.74 7.40
CA THR A 112 -1.09 -7.16 7.24
C THR A 112 -1.68 -7.73 8.52
N ALA A 113 -1.00 -7.55 9.67
CA ALA A 113 -1.49 -8.03 10.96
C ALA A 113 -2.86 -7.42 11.32
N GLN A 114 -3.01 -6.11 11.12
CA GLN A 114 -4.27 -5.39 11.33
C GLN A 114 -5.39 -5.94 10.44
N ALA A 115 -5.16 -6.10 9.15
CA ALA A 115 -6.16 -6.61 8.23
C ALA A 115 -6.56 -8.07 8.56
N ARG A 116 -5.60 -8.94 8.91
CA ARG A 116 -5.88 -10.31 9.35
C ARG A 116 -6.72 -10.37 10.62
N LEU A 117 -6.44 -9.50 11.58
CA LEU A 117 -7.22 -9.43 12.82
C LEU A 117 -8.67 -9.02 12.52
N ARG A 118 -8.85 -8.04 11.63
CA ARG A 118 -10.17 -7.52 11.22
C ARG A 118 -10.96 -8.53 10.39
N SER A 119 -10.30 -9.46 9.70
CA SER A 119 -10.97 -10.60 9.05
C SER A 119 -11.22 -11.79 9.99
N GLY A 120 -10.90 -11.68 11.28
CA GLY A 120 -11.09 -12.73 12.27
C GLY A 120 -9.97 -13.78 12.31
N ASN A 121 -8.91 -13.61 11.53
CA ASN A 121 -7.77 -14.51 11.52
C ASN A 121 -6.67 -14.07 12.51
N ALA A 122 -6.96 -14.25 13.80
CA ALA A 122 -6.07 -13.85 14.89
C ALA A 122 -4.71 -14.59 14.87
N SER A 123 -4.66 -15.84 14.41
CA SER A 123 -3.41 -16.59 14.26
C SER A 123 -2.49 -15.93 13.25
N ALA A 124 -2.98 -15.68 12.02
CA ALA A 124 -2.19 -15.03 10.98
C ALA A 124 -1.80 -13.59 11.35
N ALA A 125 -2.65 -12.89 12.11
CA ALA A 125 -2.31 -11.59 12.66
C ALA A 125 -1.12 -11.66 13.63
N ALA A 126 -1.12 -12.64 14.54
CA ALA A 126 -0.01 -12.87 15.47
C ALA A 126 1.28 -13.26 14.75
N GLU A 127 1.20 -14.08 13.70
CA GLU A 127 2.36 -14.47 12.87
C GLU A 127 2.99 -13.25 12.18
N ALA A 128 2.18 -12.39 11.55
CA ALA A 128 2.67 -11.17 10.91
C ALA A 128 3.32 -10.20 11.93
N ALA A 129 2.71 -10.03 13.11
CA ALA A 129 3.27 -9.21 14.18
C ALA A 129 4.57 -9.80 14.76
N ALA A 130 4.68 -11.12 14.86
CA ALA A 130 5.89 -11.79 15.30
C ALA A 130 7.03 -11.61 14.29
N LEU A 131 6.74 -11.73 12.99
CA LEU A 131 7.70 -11.46 11.92
C LEU A 131 8.21 -10.01 11.98
N LEU A 132 7.29 -9.06 12.15
CA LEU A 132 7.60 -7.65 12.33
C LEU A 132 8.50 -7.40 13.55
N ALA A 133 8.15 -7.96 14.71
CA ALA A 133 8.93 -7.79 15.94
C ALA A 133 10.32 -8.43 15.85
N LYS A 134 10.44 -9.56 15.15
CA LYS A 134 11.71 -10.27 14.93
C LYS A 134 12.64 -9.49 14.02
N ASN A 135 12.13 -8.97 12.91
CA ASN A 135 12.95 -8.34 11.87
C ASN A 135 13.15 -6.84 12.08
N TYR A 136 12.20 -6.17 12.73
CA TYR A 136 12.20 -4.72 12.95
C TYR A 136 11.88 -4.34 14.40
N PRO A 137 12.62 -4.84 15.40
CA PRO A 137 12.28 -4.70 16.82
C PRO A 137 12.18 -3.24 17.31
N GLN A 138 12.93 -2.32 16.69
CA GLN A 138 12.97 -0.90 17.04
C GLN A 138 11.95 -0.03 16.27
N SER A 139 11.20 -0.62 15.33
CA SER A 139 10.22 0.13 14.54
C SER A 139 9.00 0.53 15.39
N THR A 140 8.49 1.74 15.17
CA THR A 140 7.22 2.20 15.75
C THR A 140 6.09 1.22 15.45
N TRP A 141 6.10 0.59 14.27
CA TRP A 141 5.11 -0.40 13.85
C TRP A 141 5.11 -1.65 14.72
N THR A 142 6.28 -2.09 15.21
CA THR A 142 6.39 -3.23 16.15
C THR A 142 5.67 -2.94 17.46
N SER A 143 5.84 -1.74 18.00
CA SER A 143 5.13 -1.32 19.22
C SER A 143 3.62 -1.23 19.00
N GLN A 144 3.18 -0.75 17.83
CA GLN A 144 1.77 -0.71 17.48
C GLN A 144 1.16 -2.11 17.29
N ALA A 145 1.89 -3.03 16.65
CA ALA A 145 1.45 -4.42 16.45
C ALA A 145 1.23 -5.16 17.77
N LYS A 146 2.10 -4.94 18.78
CA LYS A 146 1.92 -5.51 20.11
C LYS A 146 0.62 -5.03 20.76
N ARG A 147 0.42 -3.71 20.78
CA ARG A 147 -0.81 -3.09 21.34
C ARG A 147 -2.07 -3.57 20.62
N LEU A 148 -2.00 -3.73 19.30
CA LEU A 148 -3.11 -4.23 18.48
C LEU A 148 -3.57 -5.62 18.93
N LEU A 149 -2.63 -6.54 19.22
CA LEU A 149 -2.96 -7.90 19.65
C LEU A 149 -3.39 -7.97 21.12
N GLU A 150 -2.82 -7.12 21.98
CA GLU A 150 -3.21 -7.04 23.39
C GLU A 150 -4.65 -6.55 23.57
N GLY A 151 -5.09 -5.58 22.75
CA GLY A 151 -6.46 -5.07 22.78
C GLY A 151 -7.53 -6.00 22.20
N ASN A 152 -7.14 -7.15 21.63
CA ASN A 152 -8.04 -8.14 21.04
C ASN A 152 -8.04 -9.47 21.82
N ARG A 153 -7.44 -9.50 23.01
CA ARG A 153 -7.56 -10.60 23.97
C ARG A 153 -8.75 -10.37 24.89
#